data_AF-A0A815Q9V5-F1
#
_entry.id   AF-A0A815Q9V5-F1
#
_cell.length_a   1.000
_cell.length_b   1.000
_cell.length_c   1.000
_cell.angle_alpha   90.00
_cell.angle_beta   90.00
_cell.angle_gamma   90.00
#
_symmetry.space_group_name_H-M   'P 1'
#
loop_
_entity.id
_entity.type
_entity.pdbx_description
1 polymer ?
#
loop_
_entity_poly.entity_id
_entity_poly.type
_entity_poly.pdbx_seq_one_letter_code
_entity_poly.pdbx_strand_id
1 'polypeptide(L)'
;VRSLEVFASELNFHCEEYASNKGKFPPIKRRQKRSLYVCTIEKANSLINSLIENKRLNDLGFVVVDELHMIGEGGTRGATLETALTKLRFVSPTTQIIGMSATLSNVDELKLFLGAEFYEEYFRPVKLEEYVKLNKNIYKVDRSAMDDENQLKEDRSISVEYTKEQLKSDPDQLVALVSETIPNDQCLVFCPTKKICENVAQLIISFMPSTLLNDNATQRQDLINNLFEMNDGFLCDVLKCTIPYGVAYHHSGLTNDERLLIEESFSNGILTCLTCTSTLAAGVNLPAKRVIIRAPYVADQFISVTQYKQMAGRAGRTGQSETGECIILARDKDCVQLKNVLFAPQFACDSNLMKDSGYGIKQLLLSAISLKMGSTFDELLSLLNKTLLSIQSNRLNYNMGDILKTYLEYLIDKHIVSSTVLPNETITYEIARLGKATCDGSIEIDLAEKLYKDLQKKFKMFEFIKSITFIIYFDTL
;
A
#
# COMPACT_ATOMS: atom_id res chain seq x y z
N VAL A 1 2.59 -0.49 15.37
CA VAL A 1 3.42 -1.02 16.48
C VAL A 1 3.20 -0.23 17.76
N ARG A 2 3.43 1.09 17.80
CA ARG A 2 3.18 1.94 18.99
C ARG A 2 1.81 1.73 19.64
N SER A 3 0.73 1.67 18.84
CA SER A 3 -0.62 1.40 19.36
C SER A 3 -0.77 0.01 20.00
N LEU A 4 -0.01 -0.98 19.54
CA LEU A 4 -0.02 -2.35 20.07
C LEU A 4 0.90 -2.52 21.28
N GLU A 5 1.85 -1.61 21.52
CA GLU A 5 2.76 -1.67 22.67
C GLU A 5 2.01 -1.50 24.00
N VAL A 6 0.95 -0.68 24.01
CA VAL A 6 0.07 -0.53 25.18
C VAL A 6 -0.57 -1.87 25.54
N PHE A 7 -1.17 -2.54 24.56
CA PHE A 7 -1.74 -3.87 24.73
C PHE A 7 -0.69 -4.93 25.07
N ALA A 8 0.52 -4.83 24.51
CA ALA A 8 1.62 -5.75 24.78
C ALA A 8 2.03 -5.72 26.26
N SER A 9 2.06 -4.52 26.84
CA SER A 9 2.31 -4.32 28.27
C SER A 9 1.19 -4.92 29.13
N GLU A 10 -0.07 -4.59 28.83
CA GLU A 10 -1.23 -5.04 29.61
C GLU A 10 -1.50 -6.54 29.53
N LEU A 11 -1.38 -7.12 28.32
CA LEU A 11 -1.67 -8.53 28.05
C LEU A 11 -0.42 -9.42 28.09
N ASN A 12 0.72 -8.87 28.50
CA ASN A 12 1.98 -9.57 28.72
C ASN A 12 2.51 -10.38 27.50
N PHE A 13 2.55 -9.73 26.33
CA PHE A 13 3.22 -10.27 25.14
C PHE A 13 4.31 -9.30 24.63
N HIS A 14 5.15 -9.75 23.70
CA HIS A 14 6.14 -8.89 23.04
C HIS A 14 5.65 -8.48 21.66
N CYS A 15 5.71 -7.20 21.33
CA CYS A 15 5.48 -6.71 19.97
C CYS A 15 6.84 -6.35 19.34
N GLU A 16 7.14 -6.87 18.16
CA GLU A 16 8.36 -6.55 17.42
C GLU A 16 8.03 -6.07 15.99
N GLU A 17 8.72 -5.03 15.53
CA GLU A 17 8.55 -4.45 14.20
C GLU A 17 9.55 -5.05 13.19
N TYR A 18 9.04 -5.48 12.04
CA TYR A 18 9.81 -6.02 10.92
C TYR A 18 9.47 -5.21 9.67
N ALA A 19 10.13 -4.07 9.51
CA ALA A 19 9.96 -3.14 8.39
C ALA A 19 11.30 -2.48 8.06
N SER A 20 11.55 -2.15 6.78
CA SER A 20 12.79 -1.49 6.34
C SER A 20 14.06 -2.20 6.85
N ASN A 21 14.88 -1.55 7.68
CA ASN A 21 16.10 -2.14 8.27
C ASN A 21 15.85 -2.82 9.64
N LYS A 22 14.62 -2.83 10.14
CA LYS A 22 14.24 -3.50 11.40
C LYS A 22 13.86 -4.97 11.18
N GLY A 23 13.88 -5.72 12.27
CA GLY A 23 13.60 -7.16 12.31
C GLY A 23 14.86 -8.02 12.34
N LYS A 24 14.78 -9.18 12.99
CA LYS A 24 15.90 -10.13 13.13
C LYS A 24 15.52 -11.50 12.59
N PHE A 25 16.38 -12.06 11.75
CA PHE A 25 16.20 -13.40 11.18
C PHE A 25 17.32 -14.33 11.68
N PRO A 26 17.00 -15.54 12.21
CA PRO A 26 15.66 -15.99 12.60
C PRO A 26 15.11 -15.21 13.80
N PRO A 27 13.77 -15.13 13.95
CA PRO A 27 13.15 -14.47 15.08
C PRO A 27 13.50 -15.19 16.39
N ILE A 28 13.69 -14.41 17.46
CA ILE A 28 14.11 -14.92 18.77
C ILE A 28 12.96 -15.70 19.41
N LYS A 29 13.18 -16.98 19.73
CA LYS A 29 12.23 -17.78 20.51
C LYS A 29 12.27 -17.33 21.97
N ARG A 30 11.21 -16.67 22.44
CA ARG A 30 11.07 -16.26 23.84
C ARG A 30 10.42 -17.39 24.64
N ARG A 31 11.00 -17.77 25.79
CA ARG A 31 10.53 -18.91 26.60
C ARG A 31 9.29 -18.60 27.45
N GLN A 32 9.11 -17.35 27.87
CA GLN A 32 8.10 -16.98 28.88
C GLN A 32 6.95 -16.13 28.32
N LYS A 33 7.14 -15.48 27.17
CA LYS A 33 6.15 -14.57 26.58
C LYS A 33 5.92 -14.91 25.13
N ARG A 34 4.67 -14.77 24.67
CA ARG A 34 4.31 -14.85 23.25
C ARG A 34 4.84 -13.62 22.52
N SER A 35 5.12 -13.75 21.24
CA SER A 35 5.59 -12.67 20.38
C SER A 35 4.59 -12.40 19.27
N LEU A 36 4.33 -11.12 19.01
CA LEU A 36 3.60 -10.59 17.87
C LEU A 36 4.60 -9.88 16.96
N TYR A 37 4.68 -10.31 15.72
CA TYR A 37 5.53 -9.70 14.70
C TYR A 37 4.66 -8.87 13.76
N VAL A 38 4.92 -7.56 13.68
CA VAL A 38 4.25 -6.67 12.74
C VAL A 38 5.18 -6.43 11.56
N CYS A 39 4.81 -6.95 10.39
CA CYS A 39 5.69 -7.06 9.24
C CYS A 39 5.14 -6.31 8.02
N THR A 40 6.02 -5.75 7.19
CA THR A 40 5.66 -5.49 5.77
C THR A 40 5.58 -6.81 5.01
N ILE A 41 4.98 -6.82 3.81
CA ILE A 41 4.82 -8.03 2.98
C ILE A 41 6.16 -8.71 2.73
N GLU A 42 7.18 -7.95 2.36
CA GLU A 42 8.51 -8.45 2.04
C GLU A 42 9.17 -9.06 3.28
N LYS A 43 9.05 -8.39 4.44
CA LYS A 43 9.61 -8.86 5.71
C LYS A 43 8.86 -10.08 6.25
N ALA A 44 7.55 -10.17 6.05
CA ALA A 44 6.76 -11.35 6.39
C ALA A 44 7.21 -12.56 5.57
N ASN A 45 7.44 -12.37 4.26
CA ASN A 45 7.97 -13.42 3.39
C ASN A 45 9.36 -13.88 3.85
N SER A 46 10.28 -12.95 4.16
CA SER A 46 11.60 -13.29 4.74
C SER A 46 11.48 -14.01 6.09
N LEU A 47 10.53 -13.62 6.94
CA LEU A 47 10.29 -14.24 8.23
C LEU A 47 9.84 -15.70 8.08
N ILE A 48 8.88 -15.94 7.18
CA ILE A 48 8.39 -17.27 6.84
C ILE A 48 9.54 -18.13 6.28
N ASN A 49 10.35 -17.60 5.35
CA ASN A 49 11.52 -18.31 4.83
C ASN A 49 12.48 -18.72 5.94
N SER A 50 12.82 -17.79 6.82
CA SER A 50 13.73 -18.05 7.93
C SER A 50 13.17 -19.10 8.90
N LEU A 51 11.87 -19.07 9.17
CA LEU A 51 11.20 -20.08 10.00
C LEU A 51 11.17 -21.46 9.33
N ILE A 52 10.98 -21.55 8.02
CA ILE A 52 11.04 -22.81 7.26
C ILE A 52 12.46 -23.38 7.32
N GLU A 53 13.47 -22.57 6.99
CA GLU A 53 14.89 -22.97 7.01
C GLU A 53 15.30 -23.52 8.38
N ASN A 54 14.84 -22.88 9.45
CA ASN A 54 15.15 -23.27 10.82
C ASN A 54 14.20 -24.34 11.38
N LYS A 55 13.29 -24.92 10.57
CA LYS A 55 12.28 -25.91 10.98
C LYS A 55 11.43 -25.47 12.18
N ARG A 56 11.12 -24.18 12.23
CA ARG A 56 10.39 -23.49 13.30
C ARG A 56 9.07 -22.90 12.85
N LEU A 57 8.60 -23.18 11.63
CA LEU A 57 7.32 -22.64 11.15
C LEU A 57 6.14 -23.05 12.04
N ASN A 58 6.20 -24.25 12.63
CA ASN A 58 5.19 -24.72 13.59
C ASN A 58 5.16 -23.93 14.91
N ASP A 59 6.15 -23.06 15.19
CA ASP A 59 6.09 -22.11 16.30
C ASP A 59 5.05 -20.99 16.03
N LEU A 60 4.59 -20.82 14.78
CA LEU A 60 3.66 -19.77 14.37
C LEU A 60 2.20 -20.22 14.55
N GLY A 61 1.51 -19.61 15.52
CA GLY A 61 0.11 -19.94 15.83
C GLY A 61 -0.86 -19.45 14.76
N PHE A 62 -0.82 -18.15 14.43
CA PHE A 62 -1.67 -17.55 13.41
C PHE A 62 -0.97 -16.42 12.66
N VAL A 63 -1.49 -16.10 11.47
CA VAL A 63 -1.07 -14.98 10.62
C VAL A 63 -2.29 -14.14 10.28
N VAL A 64 -2.21 -12.84 10.55
CA VAL A 64 -3.21 -11.87 10.12
C VAL A 64 -2.68 -11.13 8.91
N VAL A 65 -3.44 -11.14 7.83
CA VAL A 65 -3.16 -10.38 6.61
C VAL A 65 -4.18 -9.25 6.54
N ASP A 66 -3.73 -8.04 6.85
CA ASP A 66 -4.51 -6.84 6.61
C ASP A 66 -4.44 -6.47 5.11
N GLU A 67 -5.51 -5.89 4.59
CA GLU A 67 -5.67 -5.55 3.16
C GLU A 67 -5.38 -6.72 2.21
N LEU A 68 -5.97 -7.89 2.44
CA LEU A 68 -5.77 -9.12 1.66
C LEU A 68 -6.01 -8.92 0.14
N HIS A 69 -6.85 -7.98 -0.28
CA HIS A 69 -7.03 -7.64 -1.71
C HIS A 69 -5.73 -7.20 -2.40
N MET A 70 -4.70 -6.80 -1.64
CA MET A 70 -3.37 -6.52 -2.17
C MET A 70 -2.75 -7.71 -2.90
N ILE A 71 -3.23 -8.95 -2.71
CA ILE A 71 -2.87 -10.08 -3.55
C ILE A 71 -3.12 -9.77 -5.03
N GLY A 72 -4.28 -9.17 -5.37
CA GLY A 72 -4.67 -8.90 -6.75
C GLY A 72 -4.24 -7.54 -7.29
N GLU A 73 -4.10 -6.53 -6.43
CA GLU A 73 -3.77 -5.17 -6.86
C GLU A 73 -2.32 -4.76 -6.57
N GLY A 74 -1.59 -5.55 -5.77
CA GLY A 74 -0.25 -5.21 -5.32
C GLY A 74 0.89 -5.46 -6.32
N GLY A 75 0.60 -5.95 -7.52
CA GLY A 75 1.63 -6.31 -8.51
C GLY A 75 2.65 -7.29 -7.93
N THR A 76 3.94 -6.94 -7.98
CA THR A 76 5.03 -7.73 -7.38
C THR A 76 4.87 -7.95 -5.87
N ARG A 77 4.29 -7.00 -5.12
CA ARG A 77 3.96 -7.19 -3.70
C ARG A 77 2.83 -8.19 -3.52
N GLY A 78 1.83 -8.15 -4.39
CA GLY A 78 0.73 -9.13 -4.40
C GLY A 78 1.24 -10.54 -4.66
N ALA A 79 2.14 -10.70 -5.64
CA ALA A 79 2.82 -11.96 -5.92
C ALA A 79 3.66 -12.46 -4.73
N THR A 80 4.34 -11.55 -4.02
CA THR A 80 5.13 -11.87 -2.81
C THR A 80 4.23 -12.34 -1.67
N LEU A 81 3.09 -11.67 -1.46
CA LEU A 81 2.11 -12.05 -0.45
C LEU A 81 1.51 -13.43 -0.75
N GLU A 82 1.09 -13.68 -2.00
CA GLU A 82 0.60 -14.99 -2.43
C GLU A 82 1.65 -16.09 -2.23
N THR A 83 2.91 -15.80 -2.59
CA THR A 83 4.04 -16.72 -2.38
C THR A 83 4.24 -17.06 -0.91
N ALA A 84 4.19 -16.05 -0.03
CA ALA A 84 4.33 -16.23 1.42
C ALA A 84 3.20 -17.13 1.99
N LEU A 85 1.95 -16.86 1.61
CA LEU A 85 0.79 -17.64 2.06
C LEU A 85 0.78 -19.06 1.50
N THR A 86 1.18 -19.24 0.23
CA THR A 86 1.33 -20.56 -0.39
C THR A 86 2.32 -21.43 0.39
N LYS A 87 3.50 -20.88 0.72
CA LYS A 87 4.51 -21.61 1.51
C LYS A 87 4.02 -21.94 2.92
N LEU A 88 3.34 -20.99 3.56
CA LEU A 88 2.76 -21.20 4.88
C LEU A 88 1.75 -22.36 4.86
N ARG A 89 0.81 -22.34 3.91
CA ARG A 89 -0.19 -23.40 3.71
C ARG A 89 0.42 -24.75 3.37
N PHE A 90 1.48 -24.76 2.58
CA PHE A 90 2.16 -26.00 2.17
C PHE A 90 2.94 -26.64 3.30
N VAL A 91 3.68 -25.86 4.10
CA VAL A 91 4.58 -26.39 5.14
C VAL A 91 3.89 -26.55 6.50
N SER A 92 3.03 -25.60 6.89
CA SER A 92 2.31 -25.60 8.16
C SER A 92 0.80 -25.54 7.93
N PRO A 93 0.16 -26.67 7.64
CA PRO A 93 -1.29 -26.69 7.42
C PRO A 93 -2.09 -26.32 8.68
N THR A 94 -1.46 -26.37 9.86
CA THR A 94 -2.04 -26.06 11.17
C THR A 94 -2.04 -24.59 11.54
N THR A 95 -1.22 -23.74 10.88
CA THR A 95 -1.20 -22.30 11.19
C THR A 95 -2.49 -21.65 10.70
N GLN A 96 -3.19 -20.95 11.59
CA GLN A 96 -4.42 -20.25 11.25
C GLN A 96 -4.09 -18.99 10.42
N ILE A 97 -4.87 -18.74 9.36
CA ILE A 97 -4.73 -17.53 8.54
C ILE A 97 -6.03 -16.73 8.65
N ILE A 98 -5.92 -15.46 8.99
CA ILE A 98 -7.03 -14.51 9.07
C ILE A 98 -6.74 -13.41 8.05
N GLY A 99 -7.58 -13.30 7.02
CA GLY A 99 -7.48 -12.23 6.02
C GLY A 99 -8.57 -11.19 6.24
N MET A 100 -8.19 -9.92 6.23
CA MET A 100 -9.11 -8.77 6.28
C MET A 100 -8.97 -8.00 4.97
N SER A 101 -10.08 -7.57 4.39
CA SER A 101 -10.06 -6.86 3.11
C SER A 101 -11.30 -6.01 2.93
N ALA A 102 -11.20 -5.02 2.04
CA ALA A 102 -12.35 -4.50 1.33
C ALA A 102 -13.16 -5.63 0.66
N THR A 103 -14.41 -5.32 0.34
CA THR A 103 -15.36 -6.17 -0.38
C THR A 103 -14.75 -6.67 -1.71
N LEU A 104 -14.68 -8.00 -1.93
CA LEU A 104 -14.14 -8.68 -3.13
C LEU A 104 -15.21 -9.52 -3.88
N SER A 105 -15.14 -9.66 -5.20
CA SER A 105 -16.17 -10.42 -5.96
C SER A 105 -15.94 -11.93 -6.03
N ASN A 106 -14.68 -12.37 -5.96
CA ASN A 106 -14.27 -13.77 -6.12
C ASN A 106 -13.86 -14.41 -4.78
N VAL A 107 -14.63 -14.14 -3.73
CA VAL A 107 -14.34 -14.61 -2.36
C VAL A 107 -14.22 -16.12 -2.28
N ASP A 108 -15.01 -16.87 -3.05
CA ASP A 108 -14.96 -18.34 -3.01
C ASP A 108 -13.61 -18.90 -3.48
N GLU A 109 -12.96 -18.28 -4.47
CA GLU A 109 -11.60 -18.65 -4.87
C GLU A 109 -10.58 -18.41 -3.73
N LEU A 110 -10.73 -17.30 -3.00
CA LEU A 110 -9.89 -16.98 -1.85
C LEU A 110 -10.13 -17.90 -0.64
N LYS A 111 -11.39 -18.27 -0.37
CA LYS A 111 -11.73 -19.26 0.66
C LYS A 111 -11.05 -20.60 0.39
N LEU A 112 -11.08 -21.05 -0.87
CA LEU A 112 -10.39 -22.28 -1.29
C LEU A 112 -8.87 -22.15 -1.14
N PHE A 113 -8.30 -21.01 -1.53
CA PHE A 113 -6.86 -20.75 -1.42
C PHE A 113 -6.37 -20.78 0.04
N LEU A 114 -7.07 -20.08 0.91
CA LEU A 114 -6.69 -19.95 2.32
C LEU A 114 -7.15 -21.15 3.18
N GLY A 115 -8.12 -21.94 2.68
CA GLY A 115 -8.83 -22.93 3.49
C GLY A 115 -9.62 -22.26 4.62
N ALA A 116 -10.30 -21.16 4.31
CA ALA A 116 -10.91 -20.27 5.30
C ALA A 116 -12.44 -20.20 5.19
N GLU A 117 -13.07 -19.89 6.30
CA GLU A 117 -14.46 -19.42 6.35
C GLU A 117 -14.53 -17.94 5.95
N PHE A 118 -15.73 -17.47 5.61
CA PHE A 118 -15.94 -16.10 5.15
C PHE A 118 -17.05 -15.42 5.93
N TYR A 119 -16.80 -14.16 6.26
CA TYR A 119 -17.74 -13.26 6.90
C TYR A 119 -17.72 -11.93 6.14
N GLU A 120 -18.90 -11.43 5.78
CA GLU A 120 -19.07 -10.10 5.18
C GLU A 120 -20.18 -9.36 5.90
N GLU A 121 -19.92 -8.10 6.20
CA GLU A 121 -20.89 -7.19 6.77
C GLU A 121 -20.70 -5.79 6.18
N TYR A 122 -21.79 -5.18 5.74
CA TYR A 122 -21.82 -3.83 5.19
C TYR A 122 -22.13 -2.82 6.29
N PHE A 123 -21.30 -2.79 7.34
CA PHE A 123 -21.43 -1.84 8.44
C PHE A 123 -20.38 -0.73 8.32
N ARG A 124 -20.86 0.53 8.32
CA ARG A 124 -20.00 1.71 8.47
C ARG A 124 -20.53 2.56 9.63
N PRO A 125 -19.70 2.89 10.65
CA PRO A 125 -20.14 3.68 11.80
C PRO A 125 -20.70 5.06 11.43
N VAL A 126 -20.17 5.67 10.37
CA VAL A 126 -20.58 6.98 9.87
C VAL A 126 -20.98 6.83 8.41
N LYS A 127 -22.20 7.25 8.05
CA LYS A 127 -22.69 7.15 6.67
C LYS A 127 -21.81 8.00 5.74
N LEU A 128 -21.36 7.42 4.63
CA LEU A 128 -20.65 8.15 3.58
C LEU A 128 -21.62 8.67 2.52
N GLU A 129 -21.49 9.94 2.20
CA GLU A 129 -22.14 10.56 1.05
C GLU A 129 -21.07 10.96 0.02
N GLU A 130 -21.23 10.47 -1.20
CA GLU A 130 -20.29 10.70 -2.30
C GLU A 130 -20.88 11.69 -3.29
N TYR A 131 -20.04 12.62 -3.75
CA TYR A 131 -20.43 13.67 -4.67
C TYR A 131 -19.40 13.85 -5.78
N VAL A 132 -19.86 14.22 -6.97
CA VAL A 132 -19.04 14.64 -8.09
C VAL A 132 -19.29 16.12 -8.34
N LYS A 133 -18.24 16.93 -8.35
CA LYS A 133 -18.34 18.33 -8.75
C LYS A 133 -17.93 18.49 -10.20
N LEU A 134 -18.84 18.99 -11.03
CA LEU A 134 -18.61 19.40 -12.42
C LEU A 134 -18.91 20.89 -12.54
N ASN A 135 -17.90 21.67 -12.94
CA ASN A 135 -18.02 23.13 -13.00
C ASN A 135 -18.49 23.69 -11.64
N LYS A 136 -19.64 24.38 -11.59
CA LYS A 136 -20.20 24.91 -10.33
C LYS A 136 -21.18 23.96 -9.62
N ASN A 137 -21.59 22.89 -10.29
CA ASN A 137 -22.64 22.01 -9.81
C ASN A 137 -22.04 20.79 -9.11
N ILE A 138 -22.69 20.38 -8.04
CA ILE A 138 -22.36 19.22 -7.22
C ILE A 138 -23.48 18.21 -7.42
N TYR A 139 -23.09 17.01 -7.83
CA TYR A 139 -23.99 15.90 -8.10
C TYR A 139 -23.78 14.83 -7.04
N LYS A 140 -24.85 14.38 -6.41
CA LYS A 140 -24.83 13.24 -5.48
C LYS A 140 -24.74 11.93 -6.25
N VAL A 141 -23.83 11.07 -5.82
CA VAL A 141 -23.67 9.72 -6.36
C VAL A 141 -24.79 8.84 -5.81
N ASP A 142 -25.66 8.35 -6.68
CA ASP A 142 -26.71 7.41 -6.32
C ASP A 142 -26.33 5.99 -6.72
N ARG A 143 -25.83 5.22 -5.75
CA ARG A 143 -25.46 3.80 -5.93
C ARG A 143 -26.67 2.88 -6.15
N SER A 144 -27.90 3.37 -5.99
CA SER A 144 -29.12 2.59 -6.20
C SER A 144 -29.71 2.73 -7.61
N ALA A 145 -29.21 3.68 -8.40
CA ALA A 145 -29.66 3.91 -9.78
C ALA A 145 -29.32 2.70 -10.68
N MET A 146 -30.31 2.25 -11.45
CA MET A 146 -30.18 1.12 -12.38
C MET A 146 -29.70 1.55 -13.78
N ASP A 147 -29.79 2.84 -14.08
CA ASP A 147 -29.45 3.44 -15.37
C ASP A 147 -28.38 4.53 -15.20
N ASP A 148 -27.52 4.67 -16.22
CA ASP A 148 -26.37 5.57 -16.18
C ASP A 148 -26.75 7.06 -16.11
N GLU A 149 -27.96 7.44 -16.51
CA GLU A 149 -28.43 8.83 -16.49
C GLU A 149 -28.76 9.29 -15.07
N ASN A 150 -29.33 8.41 -14.24
CA ASN A 150 -29.73 8.73 -12.86
C ASN A 150 -28.66 8.48 -11.79
N GLN A 151 -27.48 8.00 -12.18
CA GLN A 151 -26.34 7.74 -11.28
C GLN A 151 -25.79 9.01 -10.60
N LEU A 152 -25.92 10.17 -11.25
CA LEU A 152 -25.46 11.47 -10.75
C LEU A 152 -26.65 12.43 -10.67
N LYS A 153 -27.20 12.61 -9.47
CA LYS A 153 -28.34 13.52 -9.25
C LYS A 153 -27.84 14.89 -8.85
N GLU A 154 -28.29 15.93 -9.53
CA GLU A 154 -27.95 17.30 -9.13
C GLU A 154 -28.43 17.55 -7.69
N ASP A 155 -27.52 17.99 -6.84
CA ASP A 155 -27.76 18.22 -5.41
C ASP A 155 -27.79 19.72 -5.11
N ARG A 156 -26.68 20.40 -5.38
CA ARG A 156 -26.54 21.85 -5.16
C ARG A 156 -25.48 22.47 -6.07
N SER A 157 -25.50 23.79 -6.17
CA SER A 157 -24.42 24.57 -6.78
C SER A 157 -23.60 25.29 -5.71
N ILE A 158 -22.31 25.54 -5.97
CA ILE A 158 -21.50 26.42 -5.10
C ILE A 158 -22.12 27.82 -5.09
N SER A 159 -22.55 28.26 -3.90
CA SER A 159 -23.23 29.53 -3.69
C SER A 159 -22.29 30.73 -3.50
N VAL A 160 -21.00 30.47 -3.21
CA VAL A 160 -20.02 31.53 -2.95
C VAL A 160 -19.71 32.29 -4.25
N GLU A 161 -19.95 33.60 -4.24
CA GLU A 161 -19.57 34.47 -5.34
C GLU A 161 -18.06 34.73 -5.32
N TYR A 162 -17.40 34.44 -6.44
CA TYR A 162 -15.98 34.72 -6.64
C TYR A 162 -15.85 35.98 -7.49
N THR A 163 -14.90 36.84 -7.15
CA THR A 163 -14.46 37.90 -8.07
C THR A 163 -13.79 37.29 -9.31
N LYS A 164 -13.63 38.10 -10.37
CA LYS A 164 -12.94 37.65 -11.59
C LYS A 164 -11.50 37.24 -11.33
N GLU A 165 -10.84 37.92 -10.40
CA GLU A 165 -9.47 37.64 -9.96
C GLU A 165 -9.42 36.32 -9.18
N GLN A 166 -10.38 36.11 -8.27
CA GLN A 166 -10.49 34.87 -7.51
C GLN A 166 -10.74 33.65 -8.42
N LEU A 167 -11.59 33.77 -9.44
CA LEU A 167 -11.81 32.72 -10.44
C LEU A 167 -10.57 32.39 -11.28
N LYS A 168 -9.64 33.34 -11.46
CA LYS A 168 -8.37 33.06 -12.15
C LYS A 168 -7.44 32.21 -11.28
N SER A 169 -7.42 32.47 -9.97
CA SER A 169 -6.55 31.76 -9.02
C SER A 169 -7.10 30.40 -8.60
N ASP A 170 -8.43 30.30 -8.43
CA ASP A 170 -9.13 29.07 -8.06
C ASP A 170 -10.29 28.80 -9.05
N PRO A 171 -9.98 28.38 -10.29
CA PRO A 171 -10.98 28.16 -11.34
C PRO A 171 -11.96 27.04 -10.98
N ASP A 172 -11.52 26.07 -10.19
CA ASP A 172 -12.33 24.94 -9.76
C ASP A 172 -13.10 25.24 -8.47
N GLN A 173 -13.01 26.46 -7.91
CA GLN A 173 -13.69 26.86 -6.67
C GLN A 173 -13.46 25.86 -5.52
N LEU A 174 -12.26 25.29 -5.45
CA LEU A 174 -11.87 24.33 -4.41
C LEU A 174 -11.96 24.98 -3.02
N VAL A 175 -11.56 26.24 -2.89
CA VAL A 175 -11.52 26.91 -1.59
C VAL A 175 -12.92 27.14 -1.03
N ALA A 176 -13.95 27.27 -1.89
CA ALA A 176 -15.34 27.36 -1.45
C ALA A 176 -15.75 26.10 -0.67
N LEU A 177 -15.42 24.92 -1.21
CA LEU A 177 -15.73 23.63 -0.57
C LEU A 177 -14.98 23.43 0.75
N VAL A 178 -13.74 23.91 0.84
CA VAL A 178 -12.94 23.86 2.08
C VAL A 178 -13.53 24.80 3.13
N SER A 179 -13.92 26.02 2.73
CA SER A 179 -14.47 27.06 3.61
C SER A 179 -15.83 26.70 4.22
N GLU A 180 -16.60 25.84 3.56
CA GLU A 180 -17.84 25.27 4.13
C GLU A 180 -17.57 24.34 5.33
N THR A 181 -16.34 23.83 5.48
CA THR A 181 -15.98 22.84 6.51
C THR A 181 -15.16 23.45 7.64
N ILE A 182 -14.10 24.21 7.30
CA ILE A 182 -13.21 24.78 8.31
C ILE A 182 -13.72 26.15 8.80
N PRO A 183 -13.48 26.54 10.07
CA PRO A 183 -12.68 25.84 11.09
C PRO A 183 -13.46 24.85 11.96
N ASN A 184 -14.79 24.79 11.80
CA ASN A 184 -15.66 24.02 12.70
C ASN A 184 -15.38 22.51 12.65
N ASP A 185 -15.03 22.01 11.46
CA ASP A 185 -14.74 20.61 11.21
C ASP A 185 -13.46 20.46 10.39
N GLN A 186 -13.02 19.21 10.24
CA GLN A 186 -11.78 18.89 9.56
C GLN A 186 -11.99 18.46 8.11
N CYS A 187 -11.07 18.88 7.24
CA CYS A 187 -11.09 18.60 5.81
C CYS A 187 -9.76 17.99 5.33
N LEU A 188 -9.84 16.93 4.52
CA LEU A 188 -8.71 16.39 3.76
C LEU A 188 -8.84 16.75 2.29
N VAL A 189 -7.78 17.25 1.66
CA VAL A 189 -7.76 17.58 0.24
C VAL A 189 -6.68 16.76 -0.48
N PHE A 190 -7.09 15.70 -1.17
CA PHE A 190 -6.19 14.87 -1.96
C PHE A 190 -5.81 15.55 -3.27
N CYS A 191 -4.51 15.65 -3.52
CA CYS A 191 -3.91 16.32 -4.66
C CYS A 191 -3.04 15.35 -5.49
N PRO A 192 -2.93 15.55 -6.82
CA PRO A 192 -2.22 14.60 -7.69
C PRO A 192 -0.71 14.52 -7.45
N THR A 193 -0.06 15.63 -7.08
CA THR A 193 1.40 15.71 -6.90
C THR A 193 1.77 16.49 -5.65
N LYS A 194 3.00 16.24 -5.15
CA LYS A 194 3.57 16.92 -3.98
C LYS A 194 3.52 18.44 -4.10
N LYS A 195 3.93 18.94 -5.28
CA LYS A 195 3.95 20.39 -5.52
C LYS A 195 2.55 21.00 -5.54
N ILE A 196 1.56 20.27 -6.06
CA ILE A 196 0.17 20.73 -6.01
C ILE A 196 -0.30 20.81 -4.56
N CYS A 197 0.03 19.87 -3.67
CA CYS A 197 -0.34 19.95 -2.25
C CYS A 197 0.11 21.28 -1.61
N GLU A 198 1.38 21.64 -1.79
CA GLU A 198 1.94 22.90 -1.27
C GLU A 198 1.21 24.12 -1.84
N ASN A 199 1.02 24.15 -3.16
CA ASN A 199 0.35 25.26 -3.85
C ASN A 199 -1.12 25.40 -3.39
N VAL A 200 -1.82 24.28 -3.18
CA VAL A 200 -3.21 24.28 -2.67
C VAL A 200 -3.25 24.84 -1.26
N ALA A 201 -2.31 24.47 -0.39
CA ALA A 201 -2.28 24.97 0.98
C ALA A 201 -2.12 26.49 1.00
N GLN A 202 -1.23 27.03 0.15
CA GLN A 202 -1.07 28.47 -0.03
C GLN A 202 -2.32 29.14 -0.65
N LEU A 203 -2.94 28.49 -1.63
CA LEU A 203 -4.17 28.98 -2.25
C LEU A 203 -5.29 29.11 -1.21
N ILE A 204 -5.50 28.08 -0.39
CA ILE A 204 -6.52 28.08 0.68
C ILE A 204 -6.31 29.30 1.59
N ILE A 205 -5.12 29.50 2.15
CA ILE A 205 -4.91 30.60 3.11
C ILE A 205 -5.05 31.99 2.49
N SER A 206 -4.85 32.14 1.18
CA SER A 206 -5.00 33.44 0.51
C SER A 206 -6.45 33.91 0.36
N PHE A 207 -7.42 33.03 0.60
CA PHE A 207 -8.85 33.31 0.57
C PHE A 207 -9.49 33.28 1.96
N MET A 208 -8.77 32.78 2.96
CA MET A 208 -9.28 32.60 4.32
C MET A 208 -9.26 33.93 5.09
N PRO A 209 -10.26 34.17 5.95
CA PRO A 209 -10.28 35.38 6.78
C PRO A 209 -9.17 35.34 7.84
N SER A 210 -8.59 36.50 8.14
CA SER A 210 -7.53 36.65 9.15
C SER A 210 -7.99 36.29 10.56
N THR A 211 -9.30 36.19 10.81
CA THR A 211 -9.86 35.74 12.09
C THR A 211 -9.39 34.33 12.47
N LEU A 212 -9.13 33.46 11.48
CA LEU A 212 -8.63 32.10 11.72
C LEU A 212 -7.23 32.05 12.35
N LEU A 213 -6.48 33.15 12.29
CA LEU A 213 -5.16 33.25 12.93
C LEU A 213 -5.25 33.22 14.46
N ASN A 214 -6.43 33.53 15.03
CA ASN A 214 -6.64 33.50 16.47
C ASN A 214 -7.01 32.09 16.98
N ASP A 215 -7.49 31.21 16.10
CA ASP A 215 -7.93 29.86 16.46
C ASP A 215 -6.73 28.97 16.79
N ASN A 216 -6.70 28.34 17.96
CA ASN A 216 -5.60 27.48 18.41
C ASN A 216 -4.21 28.11 18.23
N ALA A 217 -4.10 29.43 18.31
CA ALA A 217 -2.90 30.18 17.93
C ALA A 217 -1.66 29.71 18.70
N THR A 218 -1.80 29.49 20.02
CA THR A 218 -0.71 29.00 20.87
C THR A 218 -0.27 27.60 20.44
N GLN A 219 -1.20 26.65 20.29
CA GLN A 219 -0.87 25.28 19.90
C GLN A 219 -0.27 25.20 18.49
N ARG A 220 -0.70 26.06 17.57
CA ARG A 220 -0.14 26.17 16.21
C ARG A 220 1.27 26.75 16.24
N GLN A 221 1.53 27.71 17.13
CA GLN A 221 2.88 28.23 17.33
C GLN A 221 3.82 27.18 17.93
N ASP A 222 3.34 26.39 18.90
CA ASP A 222 4.10 25.27 19.47
C ASP A 222 4.43 24.23 18.41
N LEU A 223 3.48 23.91 17.53
CA LEU A 223 3.71 23.04 16.37
C LEU A 223 4.81 23.57 15.46
N ILE A 224 4.79 24.86 15.12
CA ILE A 224 5.85 25.50 14.31
C ILE A 224 7.21 25.37 15.00
N ASN A 225 7.28 25.65 16.30
CA ASN A 225 8.53 25.57 17.06
C ASN A 225 9.08 24.13 17.09
N ASN A 226 8.22 23.15 17.36
CA ASN A 226 8.60 21.74 17.38
C ASN A 226 9.11 21.28 16.00
N LEU A 227 8.43 21.65 14.91
CA LEU A 227 8.88 21.32 13.55
C LEU A 227 10.24 21.97 13.23
N PHE A 228 10.44 23.21 13.67
CA PHE A 228 11.68 23.95 13.47
C PHE A 228 12.86 23.33 14.23
N GLU A 229 12.64 22.96 15.50
CA GLU A 229 13.66 22.32 16.35
C GLU A 229 14.03 20.92 15.85
N MET A 230 13.06 20.13 15.38
CA MET A 230 13.30 18.77 14.88
C MET A 230 14.14 18.73 13.59
N ASN A 231 14.17 19.82 12.84
CA ASN A 231 14.82 19.88 11.52
C ASN A 231 16.00 20.88 11.54
N ASP A 232 16.76 20.87 12.63
CA ASP A 232 17.99 21.66 12.82
C ASP A 232 17.82 23.17 12.53
N GLY A 233 16.67 23.74 12.87
CA GLY A 233 16.35 25.15 12.63
C GLY A 233 15.90 25.45 11.19
N PHE A 234 15.45 24.44 10.45
CA PHE A 234 14.83 24.62 9.14
C PHE A 234 13.34 24.28 9.19
N LEU A 235 12.52 25.14 8.58
CA LEU A 235 11.12 24.83 8.32
C LEU A 235 10.76 25.39 6.95
N CYS A 236 10.03 24.61 6.16
CA CYS A 236 9.56 25.03 4.85
C CYS A 236 8.69 26.30 4.99
N ASP A 237 8.96 27.32 4.16
CA ASP A 237 8.23 28.60 4.22
C ASP A 237 6.73 28.44 3.98
N VAL A 238 6.33 27.43 3.19
CA VAL A 238 4.92 27.09 3.01
C VAL A 238 4.28 26.71 4.35
N LEU A 239 4.89 25.82 5.13
CA LEU A 239 4.36 25.41 6.45
C LEU A 239 4.36 26.57 7.45
N LYS A 240 5.41 27.42 7.45
CA LYS A 240 5.46 28.63 8.29
C LYS A 240 4.26 29.54 8.04
N CYS A 241 3.84 29.70 6.79
CA CYS A 241 2.72 30.56 6.43
C CYS A 241 1.35 29.89 6.58
N THR A 242 1.24 28.57 6.38
CA THR A 242 -0.06 27.89 6.36
C THR A 242 -0.51 27.40 7.74
N ILE A 243 0.41 26.92 8.59
CA ILE A 243 0.07 26.38 9.91
C ILE A 243 -0.67 27.39 10.81
N PRO A 244 -0.34 28.71 10.81
CA PRO A 244 -1.10 29.69 11.59
C PRO A 244 -2.59 29.75 11.26
N TYR A 245 -2.99 29.42 10.02
CA TYR A 245 -4.39 29.31 9.59
C TYR A 245 -5.01 27.93 9.84
N GLY A 246 -4.29 26.99 10.45
CA GLY A 246 -4.74 25.61 10.66
C GLY A 246 -4.64 24.74 9.41
N VAL A 247 -3.86 25.17 8.42
CA VAL A 247 -3.67 24.47 7.14
C VAL A 247 -2.24 23.94 7.05
N ALA A 248 -2.06 22.68 6.65
CA ALA A 248 -0.75 22.14 6.32
C ALA A 248 -0.81 21.20 5.12
N TYR A 249 0.34 20.84 4.56
CA TYR A 249 0.43 19.80 3.55
C TYR A 249 1.06 18.52 4.12
N HIS A 250 0.76 17.38 3.50
CA HIS A 250 1.31 16.07 3.87
C HIS A 250 1.67 15.25 2.62
N HIS A 251 2.96 14.92 2.46
CA HIS A 251 3.42 14.09 1.38
C HIS A 251 4.80 13.48 1.68
N SER A 252 5.27 12.56 0.84
CA SER A 252 6.54 11.84 1.04
C SER A 252 7.82 12.70 0.96
N GLY A 253 7.72 14.00 0.64
CA GLY A 253 8.84 14.94 0.76
C GLY A 253 9.13 15.40 2.19
N LEU A 254 8.20 15.17 3.13
CA LEU A 254 8.41 15.40 4.55
C LEU A 254 9.11 14.18 5.18
N THR A 255 9.95 14.44 6.16
CA THR A 255 10.54 13.41 7.02
C THR A 255 9.44 12.62 7.75
N ASN A 256 9.79 11.44 8.29
CA ASN A 256 8.81 10.65 9.05
C ASN A 256 8.34 11.40 10.31
N ASP A 257 9.25 12.11 10.98
CA ASP A 257 8.94 12.82 12.23
C ASP A 257 8.04 14.04 11.97
N GLU A 258 8.30 14.82 10.91
CA GLU A 258 7.40 15.89 10.48
C GLU A 258 5.99 15.37 10.15
N ARG A 259 5.91 14.24 9.43
CA ARG A 259 4.62 13.62 9.11
C ARG A 259 3.86 13.23 10.38
N LEU A 260 4.50 12.52 11.31
CA LEU A 260 3.88 12.11 12.57
C LEU A 260 3.33 13.31 13.35
N LEU A 261 4.09 14.41 13.45
CA LEU A 261 3.68 15.59 14.18
C LEU A 261 2.50 16.33 13.51
N ILE A 262 2.49 16.40 12.18
CA ILE A 262 1.36 16.96 11.41
C ILE A 262 0.11 16.09 11.54
N GLU A 263 0.26 14.76 11.47
CA GLU A 263 -0.84 13.79 11.64
C GLU A 263 -1.46 13.88 13.04
N GLU A 264 -0.63 13.97 14.08
CA GLU A 264 -1.07 14.16 15.47
C GLU A 264 -1.79 15.49 15.65
N SER A 265 -1.21 16.58 15.13
CA SER A 265 -1.80 17.92 15.19
C SER A 265 -3.14 18.00 14.48
N PHE A 266 -3.30 17.29 13.36
CA PHE A 266 -4.59 17.14 12.72
C PHE A 266 -5.53 16.31 13.57
N SER A 267 -5.16 15.11 14.04
CA SER A 267 -6.05 14.29 14.89
C SER A 267 -6.60 15.05 16.11
N ASN A 268 -5.79 15.95 16.69
CA ASN A 268 -6.14 16.79 17.84
C ASN A 268 -6.91 18.08 17.49
N GLY A 269 -7.20 18.34 16.21
CA GLY A 269 -7.93 19.53 15.76
C GLY A 269 -7.14 20.83 15.78
N ILE A 270 -5.82 20.78 16.03
CA ILE A 270 -4.93 21.95 15.93
C ILE A 270 -4.87 22.41 14.47
N LEU A 271 -4.77 21.43 13.55
CA LEU A 271 -4.93 21.61 12.11
C LEU A 271 -6.35 21.18 11.70
N THR A 272 -7.03 22.02 10.93
CA THR A 272 -8.38 21.77 10.43
C THR A 272 -8.40 21.39 8.95
N CYS A 273 -7.32 21.66 8.20
CA CYS A 273 -7.20 21.25 6.80
C CYS A 273 -5.82 20.65 6.50
N LEU A 274 -5.80 19.47 5.85
CA LEU A 274 -4.59 18.92 5.25
C LEU A 274 -4.73 18.75 3.75
N THR A 275 -3.78 19.30 2.99
CA THR A 275 -3.60 18.98 1.57
C THR A 275 -2.61 17.83 1.44
N CYS A 276 -2.95 16.74 0.78
CA CYS A 276 -2.14 15.53 0.83
C CYS A 276 -2.06 14.76 -0.49
N THR A 277 -0.99 13.98 -0.67
CA THR A 277 -0.92 13.01 -1.77
C THR A 277 -1.64 11.71 -1.41
N SER A 278 -1.92 10.86 -2.40
CA SER A 278 -2.52 9.53 -2.21
C SER A 278 -1.75 8.63 -1.23
N THR A 279 -0.48 8.93 -0.95
CA THR A 279 0.30 8.22 0.08
C THR A 279 -0.30 8.31 1.48
N LEU A 280 -1.08 9.35 1.80
CA LEU A 280 -1.81 9.42 3.07
C LEU A 280 -3.02 8.48 3.07
N ALA A 281 -3.57 8.16 1.89
CA ALA A 281 -4.75 7.31 1.75
C ALA A 281 -4.50 5.89 2.28
N ALA A 282 -3.25 5.41 2.17
CA ALA A 282 -2.79 4.14 2.70
C ALA A 282 -1.86 4.36 3.91
N GLY A 283 -2.23 3.85 5.09
CA GLY A 283 -1.25 3.64 6.17
C GLY A 283 -1.37 4.49 7.44
N VAL A 284 -2.33 5.41 7.55
CA VAL A 284 -2.62 6.13 8.81
C VAL A 284 -4.13 6.28 9.02
N ASN A 285 -4.66 6.12 10.23
CA ASN A 285 -6.08 6.35 10.52
C ASN A 285 -6.34 7.83 10.81
N LEU A 286 -6.61 8.62 9.76
CA LEU A 286 -6.94 10.05 9.86
C LEU A 286 -8.30 10.31 9.21
N PRO A 287 -9.40 10.19 9.97
CA PRO A 287 -10.73 10.54 9.49
C PRO A 287 -10.92 12.06 9.50
N ALA A 288 -11.74 12.55 8.56
CA ALA A 288 -12.13 13.96 8.47
C ALA A 288 -13.61 14.04 8.10
N LYS A 289 -14.31 15.12 8.47
CA LYS A 289 -15.73 15.28 8.09
C LYS A 289 -15.90 15.27 6.58
N ARG A 290 -15.02 16.00 5.88
CA ARG A 290 -15.03 16.11 4.42
C ARG A 290 -13.69 15.67 3.84
N VAL A 291 -13.78 14.87 2.78
CA VAL A 291 -12.67 14.54 1.89
C VAL A 291 -12.94 15.18 0.53
N ILE A 292 -11.97 15.89 -0.02
CA ILE A 292 -12.03 16.47 -1.35
C ILE A 292 -10.93 15.85 -2.20
N ILE A 293 -11.28 15.23 -3.33
CA ILE A 293 -10.32 14.73 -4.30
C ILE A 293 -10.24 15.78 -5.41
N ARG A 294 -9.15 16.55 -5.46
CA ARG A 294 -9.01 17.73 -6.33
C ARG A 294 -9.09 17.39 -7.83
N ALA A 295 -8.66 16.20 -8.21
CA ALA A 295 -8.73 15.72 -9.58
C ALA A 295 -8.74 14.17 -9.57
N PRO A 296 -9.33 13.51 -10.58
CA PRO A 296 -9.40 12.05 -10.65
C PRO A 296 -8.07 11.42 -11.12
N TYR A 297 -6.94 12.00 -10.71
CA TYR A 297 -5.60 11.60 -11.14
C TYR A 297 -4.64 11.51 -9.94
N VAL A 298 -3.79 10.50 -9.97
CA VAL A 298 -2.58 10.39 -9.14
C VAL A 298 -1.38 10.49 -10.09
N ALA A 299 -0.57 11.54 -9.94
CA ALA A 299 0.34 11.97 -10.99
C ALA A 299 -0.39 12.09 -12.34
N ASP A 300 -0.02 11.29 -13.34
CA ASP A 300 -0.60 11.31 -14.69
C ASP A 300 -1.58 10.14 -14.94
N GLN A 301 -1.79 9.26 -13.96
CA GLN A 301 -2.66 8.11 -14.09
C GLN A 301 -4.03 8.40 -13.48
N PHE A 302 -5.09 7.96 -14.15
CA PHE A 302 -6.43 8.03 -13.60
C PHE A 302 -6.54 7.15 -12.36
N ILE A 303 -7.27 7.63 -11.34
CA ILE A 303 -7.40 6.91 -10.07
C ILE A 303 -8.02 5.52 -10.26
N SER A 304 -7.51 4.51 -9.54
CA SER A 304 -8.16 3.19 -9.50
C SER A 304 -9.36 3.19 -8.53
N VAL A 305 -10.22 2.17 -8.64
CA VAL A 305 -11.35 1.93 -7.72
C VAL A 305 -10.87 1.87 -6.28
N THR A 306 -9.78 1.16 -6.01
CA THR A 306 -9.22 1.03 -4.67
C THR A 306 -8.64 2.33 -4.17
N GLN A 307 -7.90 3.07 -4.99
CA GLN A 307 -7.38 4.38 -4.60
C GLN A 307 -8.52 5.34 -4.25
N TYR A 308 -9.59 5.37 -5.05
CA TYR A 308 -10.78 6.15 -4.76
C TYR A 308 -11.41 5.75 -3.41
N LYS A 309 -11.68 4.45 -3.22
CA LYS A 309 -12.30 3.93 -1.99
C LYS A 309 -11.44 4.20 -0.75
N GLN A 310 -10.12 4.11 -0.84
CA GLN A 310 -9.20 4.43 0.26
C GLN A 310 -9.24 5.92 0.63
N MET A 311 -9.34 6.81 -0.35
CA MET A 311 -9.50 8.26 -0.11
C MET A 311 -10.89 8.56 0.47
N ALA A 312 -11.96 8.11 -0.19
CA ALA A 312 -13.35 8.33 0.24
C ALA A 312 -13.68 7.69 1.59
N GLY A 313 -13.02 6.58 1.93
CA GLY A 313 -13.13 5.88 3.20
C GLY A 313 -12.74 6.72 4.42
N ARG A 314 -11.97 7.80 4.21
CA ARG A 314 -11.55 8.72 5.28
C ARG A 314 -12.58 9.79 5.63
N ALA A 315 -13.64 9.91 4.84
CA ALA A 315 -14.72 10.83 5.14
C ALA A 315 -15.61 10.26 6.25
N GLY A 316 -15.94 11.08 7.25
CA GLY A 316 -16.75 10.72 8.40
C GLY A 316 -15.90 10.33 9.60
N ARG A 317 -16.06 11.06 10.70
CA ARG A 317 -15.35 10.86 11.96
C ARG A 317 -16.30 10.28 13.00
N THR A 318 -16.02 9.04 13.43
CA THR A 318 -16.84 8.34 14.43
C THR A 318 -16.97 9.16 15.70
N GLY A 319 -18.21 9.36 16.15
CA GLY A 319 -18.53 10.11 17.37
C GLY A 319 -18.55 11.63 17.24
N GLN A 320 -18.26 12.20 16.06
CA GLN A 320 -18.32 13.66 15.83
C GLN A 320 -19.28 14.08 14.72
N SER A 321 -19.43 13.26 13.68
CA SER A 321 -20.33 13.58 12.56
C SER A 321 -21.28 12.42 12.30
N GLU A 322 -22.54 12.73 12.02
CA GLU A 322 -23.55 11.74 11.61
C GLU A 322 -23.28 11.22 10.19
N THR A 323 -22.73 12.08 9.34
CA THR A 323 -22.35 11.78 7.96
C THR A 323 -20.93 12.27 7.65
N GLY A 324 -20.27 11.60 6.72
CA GLY A 324 -19.02 12.02 6.10
C GLY A 324 -19.24 12.28 4.62
N GLU A 325 -18.59 13.30 4.07
CA GLU A 325 -18.75 13.67 2.66
C GLU A 325 -17.45 13.47 1.88
N CYS A 326 -17.52 12.81 0.73
CA CYS A 326 -16.42 12.75 -0.23
C CYS A 326 -16.83 13.46 -1.53
N ILE A 327 -16.12 14.53 -1.90
CA ILE A 327 -16.38 15.30 -3.12
C ILE A 327 -15.19 15.13 -4.08
N ILE A 328 -15.41 14.54 -5.25
CA ILE A 328 -14.40 14.47 -6.30
C ILE A 328 -14.66 15.53 -7.37
N LEU A 329 -13.65 16.34 -7.65
CA LEU A 329 -13.68 17.34 -8.71
C LEU A 329 -13.30 16.67 -10.02
N ALA A 330 -14.12 16.88 -11.05
CA ALA A 330 -13.89 16.33 -12.38
C ALA A 330 -14.23 17.35 -13.46
N ARG A 331 -13.70 17.13 -14.66
CA ARG A 331 -14.08 17.85 -15.88
C ARG A 331 -14.98 16.96 -16.73
N ASP A 332 -15.70 17.56 -17.67
CA ASP A 332 -16.64 16.83 -18.54
C ASP A 332 -15.97 15.65 -19.27
N LYS A 333 -14.71 15.82 -19.69
CA LYS A 333 -13.93 14.74 -20.34
C LYS A 333 -13.60 13.55 -19.42
N ASP A 334 -13.62 13.76 -18.10
CA ASP A 334 -13.24 12.77 -17.09
C ASP A 334 -14.46 11.93 -16.64
N CYS A 335 -15.69 12.37 -16.95
CA CYS A 335 -16.94 11.80 -16.44
C CYS A 335 -17.13 10.31 -16.75
N VAL A 336 -16.86 9.87 -17.98
CA VAL A 336 -17.05 8.46 -18.38
C VAL A 336 -16.13 7.56 -17.56
N GLN A 337 -14.85 7.90 -17.49
CA GLN A 337 -13.87 7.11 -16.74
C GLN A 337 -14.12 7.19 -15.23
N LEU A 338 -14.61 8.34 -14.73
CA LEU A 338 -14.99 8.49 -13.34
C LEU A 338 -16.19 7.61 -12.98
N LYS A 339 -17.23 7.55 -13.81
CA LYS A 339 -18.36 6.62 -13.60
C LYS A 339 -17.88 5.18 -13.49
N ASN A 340 -16.96 4.76 -14.36
CA ASN A 340 -16.37 3.42 -14.28
C ASN A 340 -15.68 3.16 -12.94
N VAL A 341 -15.10 4.18 -12.29
CA VAL A 341 -14.47 4.05 -10.97
C VAL A 341 -15.50 4.05 -9.84
N LEU A 342 -16.49 4.95 -9.88
CA LEU A 342 -17.51 5.11 -8.84
C LEU A 342 -18.45 3.89 -8.76
N PHE A 343 -18.83 3.37 -9.93
CA PHE A 343 -19.79 2.29 -10.10
C PHE A 343 -19.14 0.97 -10.55
N ALA A 344 -17.80 0.88 -10.45
CA ALA A 344 -17.11 -0.38 -10.72
C ALA A 344 -17.72 -1.53 -9.91
N PRO A 345 -17.95 -2.70 -10.53
CA PRO A 345 -18.25 -3.89 -9.77
C PRO A 345 -17.09 -4.18 -8.82
N GLN A 346 -17.40 -4.92 -7.76
CA GLN A 346 -16.44 -5.36 -6.77
C GLN A 346 -15.25 -6.06 -7.46
N PHE A 347 -14.02 -5.61 -7.19
CA PHE A 347 -12.83 -6.11 -7.88
C PHE A 347 -12.62 -7.60 -7.56
N ALA A 348 -12.20 -8.35 -8.58
CA ALA A 348 -11.80 -9.75 -8.44
C ALA A 348 -10.31 -9.82 -8.09
N CYS A 349 -10.00 -10.43 -6.95
CA CYS A 349 -8.63 -10.65 -6.48
C CYS A 349 -7.96 -11.75 -7.30
N ASP A 350 -7.39 -11.39 -8.45
CA ASP A 350 -6.68 -12.31 -9.35
C ASP A 350 -5.21 -12.47 -8.96
N SER A 351 -4.64 -13.66 -9.13
CA SER A 351 -3.23 -13.92 -8.85
C SER A 351 -2.31 -13.02 -9.67
N ASN A 352 -1.27 -12.50 -9.00
CA ASN A 352 -0.21 -11.72 -9.64
C ASN A 352 1.04 -12.55 -9.97
N LEU A 353 1.05 -13.87 -9.74
CA LEU A 353 2.27 -14.68 -9.91
C LEU A 353 2.83 -14.68 -11.34
N MET A 354 1.96 -14.57 -12.35
CA MET A 354 2.31 -14.53 -13.77
C MET A 354 2.58 -13.12 -14.31
N LYS A 355 2.25 -12.07 -13.55
CA LYS A 355 2.55 -10.68 -13.95
C LYS A 355 4.05 -10.41 -13.89
N ASP A 356 4.47 -9.29 -14.49
CA ASP A 356 5.87 -8.84 -14.51
C ASP A 356 6.82 -9.95 -14.98
N SER A 357 6.50 -10.54 -16.14
CA SER A 357 7.26 -11.64 -16.74
C SER A 357 7.39 -12.88 -15.83
N GLY A 358 6.37 -13.16 -15.02
CA GLY A 358 6.34 -14.30 -14.09
C GLY A 358 7.24 -14.13 -12.88
N TYR A 359 7.46 -12.88 -12.42
CA TYR A 359 8.25 -12.57 -11.22
C TYR A 359 7.88 -13.47 -10.03
N GLY A 360 6.58 -13.60 -9.76
CA GLY A 360 6.07 -14.39 -8.64
C GLY A 360 6.38 -15.88 -8.75
N ILE A 361 6.18 -16.48 -9.93
CA ILE A 361 6.50 -17.89 -10.17
C ILE A 361 7.99 -18.16 -10.01
N LYS A 362 8.84 -17.34 -10.64
CA LYS A 362 10.29 -17.47 -10.53
C LYS A 362 10.72 -17.45 -9.05
N GLN A 363 10.16 -16.54 -8.27
CA GLN A 363 10.54 -16.40 -6.86
C GLN A 363 9.97 -17.48 -5.94
N LEU A 364 8.74 -17.95 -6.21
CA LEU A 364 8.18 -19.10 -5.51
C LEU A 364 9.03 -20.35 -5.75
N LEU A 365 9.38 -20.67 -7.00
CA LEU A 365 10.19 -21.84 -7.33
C LEU A 365 11.61 -21.75 -6.73
N LEU A 366 12.27 -20.60 -6.87
CA LEU A 366 13.59 -20.38 -6.30
C LEU A 366 13.57 -20.56 -4.78
N SER A 367 12.62 -19.94 -4.09
CA SER A 367 12.51 -20.09 -2.62
C SER A 367 12.13 -21.50 -2.21
N ALA A 368 11.29 -22.22 -2.96
CA ALA A 368 10.92 -23.60 -2.69
C ALA A 368 12.11 -24.56 -2.75
N ILE A 369 12.93 -24.45 -3.80
CA ILE A 369 14.13 -25.28 -3.98
C ILE A 369 15.18 -24.91 -2.92
N SER A 370 15.40 -23.60 -2.68
CA SER A 370 16.35 -23.11 -1.67
C SER A 370 16.03 -23.61 -0.27
N LEU A 371 14.74 -23.55 0.12
CA LEU A 371 14.24 -23.97 1.42
C LEU A 371 14.01 -25.48 1.53
N LYS A 372 14.32 -26.25 0.46
CA LYS A 372 14.12 -27.71 0.39
C LYS A 372 12.67 -28.14 0.65
N MET A 373 11.72 -27.36 0.12
CA MET A 373 10.28 -27.66 0.18
C MET A 373 9.86 -28.69 -0.87
N GLY A 374 10.63 -28.80 -1.95
CA GLY A 374 10.50 -29.81 -3.00
C GLY A 374 11.75 -29.79 -3.87
N SER A 375 12.17 -30.96 -4.34
CA SER A 375 13.33 -31.13 -5.21
C SER A 375 13.01 -31.88 -6.49
N THR A 376 11.81 -32.45 -6.65
CA THR A 376 11.37 -33.11 -7.88
C THR A 376 10.26 -32.32 -8.59
N PHE A 377 10.01 -32.63 -9.86
CA PHE A 377 8.94 -31.99 -10.62
C PHE A 377 7.57 -32.17 -9.93
N ASP A 378 7.27 -33.38 -9.47
CA ASP A 378 5.98 -33.68 -8.82
C ASP A 378 5.80 -32.94 -7.49
N GLU A 379 6.86 -32.84 -6.68
CA GLU A 379 6.83 -32.08 -5.43
C GLU A 379 6.63 -30.58 -5.67
N LEU A 380 7.34 -30.01 -6.65
CA LEU A 380 7.20 -28.60 -7.02
C LEU A 380 5.83 -28.32 -7.64
N LEU A 381 5.29 -29.26 -8.44
CA LEU A 381 3.94 -29.16 -8.98
C LEU A 381 2.91 -29.22 -7.86
N SER A 382 3.09 -30.09 -6.86
CA SER A 382 2.25 -30.13 -5.67
C SER A 382 2.25 -28.82 -4.90
N LEU A 383 3.38 -28.09 -4.86
CA LEU A 383 3.46 -26.76 -4.27
C LEU A 383 2.72 -25.73 -5.12
N LEU A 384 2.95 -25.70 -6.43
CA LEU A 384 2.25 -24.79 -7.35
C LEU A 384 0.73 -24.98 -7.29
N ASN A 385 0.26 -26.21 -7.12
CA ASN A 385 -1.16 -26.52 -6.95
C ASN A 385 -1.79 -25.99 -5.65
N LYS A 386 -0.99 -25.37 -4.76
CA LYS A 386 -1.49 -24.64 -3.58
C LYS A 386 -1.59 -23.13 -3.77
N THR A 387 -1.20 -22.60 -4.94
CA THR A 387 -1.28 -21.17 -5.25
C THR A 387 -2.71 -20.74 -5.56
N LEU A 388 -3.00 -19.44 -5.43
CA LEU A 388 -4.26 -18.87 -5.92
C LEU A 388 -4.31 -18.97 -7.45
N LEU A 389 -3.17 -18.80 -8.14
CA LEU A 389 -3.06 -19.00 -9.59
C LEU A 389 -3.60 -20.38 -10.02
N SER A 390 -3.27 -21.44 -9.30
CA SER A 390 -3.74 -22.80 -9.61
C SER A 390 -5.26 -22.92 -9.47
N ILE A 391 -5.85 -22.34 -8.43
CA ILE A 391 -7.30 -22.32 -8.25
C ILE A 391 -7.99 -21.56 -9.39
N GLN A 392 -7.37 -20.48 -9.86
CA GLN A 392 -7.87 -19.63 -10.93
C GLN A 392 -7.51 -20.12 -12.33
N SER A 393 -6.75 -21.21 -12.44
CA SER A 393 -6.12 -21.68 -13.69
C SER A 393 -7.11 -21.90 -14.83
N ASN A 394 -8.29 -22.47 -14.53
CA ASN A 394 -9.33 -22.69 -15.54
C ASN A 394 -9.91 -21.38 -16.08
N ARG A 395 -10.12 -20.39 -15.20
CA ARG A 395 -10.67 -19.08 -15.59
C ARG A 395 -9.63 -18.25 -16.34
N LEU A 396 -8.36 -18.35 -15.94
CA LEU A 396 -7.25 -17.59 -16.52
C LEU A 396 -6.55 -18.32 -17.68
N ASN A 397 -7.00 -19.54 -18.04
CA ASN A 397 -6.43 -20.40 -19.08
C ASN A 397 -4.93 -20.74 -18.89
N TYR A 398 -4.55 -21.11 -17.67
CA TYR A 398 -3.20 -21.57 -17.34
C TYR A 398 -3.13 -23.07 -17.12
N ASN A 399 -2.02 -23.69 -17.55
CA ASN A 399 -1.65 -25.06 -17.21
C ASN A 399 -0.45 -25.06 -16.25
N MET A 400 -0.62 -25.59 -15.04
CA MET A 400 0.42 -25.54 -14.00
C MET A 400 1.66 -26.38 -14.35
N GLY A 401 1.47 -27.50 -15.07
CA GLY A 401 2.58 -28.35 -15.50
C GLY A 401 3.44 -27.66 -16.55
N ASP A 402 2.80 -27.01 -17.53
CA ASP A 402 3.49 -26.24 -18.56
C ASP A 402 4.24 -25.05 -17.95
N ILE A 403 3.59 -24.31 -17.03
CA ILE A 403 4.23 -23.21 -16.28
C ILE A 403 5.46 -23.72 -15.53
N LEU A 404 5.33 -24.81 -14.76
CA LEU A 404 6.44 -25.37 -14.00
C LEU A 404 7.61 -25.71 -14.91
N LYS A 405 7.34 -26.40 -16.02
CA LYS A 405 8.35 -26.78 -16.99
C LYS A 405 9.06 -25.56 -17.57
N THR A 406 8.30 -24.58 -18.08
CA THR A 406 8.85 -23.36 -18.70
C THR A 406 9.75 -22.58 -17.72
N TYR A 407 9.31 -22.38 -16.47
CA TYR A 407 10.09 -21.59 -15.52
C TYR A 407 11.25 -22.36 -14.89
N LEU A 408 11.18 -23.69 -14.77
CA LEU A 408 12.36 -24.49 -14.40
C LEU A 408 13.44 -24.45 -15.50
N GLU A 409 13.04 -24.61 -16.76
CA GLU A 409 13.96 -24.46 -17.90
C GLU A 409 14.61 -23.06 -17.91
N TYR A 410 13.83 -22.01 -17.66
CA TYR A 410 14.34 -20.65 -17.52
C TYR A 410 15.38 -20.50 -16.38
N LEU A 411 15.08 -21.02 -15.19
CA LEU A 411 16.00 -20.93 -14.04
C LEU A 411 17.29 -21.73 -14.26
N ILE A 412 17.24 -22.82 -15.03
CA ILE A 412 18.40 -23.62 -15.42
C ILE A 412 19.26 -22.87 -16.44
N ASP A 413 18.65 -22.29 -17.47
CA ASP A 413 19.34 -21.46 -18.48
C ASP A 413 20.07 -20.28 -17.82
N LYS A 414 19.45 -19.67 -16.80
CA LYS A 414 20.04 -18.59 -16.00
C LYS A 414 21.09 -19.03 -14.98
N HIS A 415 21.41 -20.32 -14.89
CA HIS A 415 22.33 -20.89 -13.90
C HIS A 415 21.96 -20.58 -12.44
N ILE A 416 20.67 -20.38 -12.19
CA ILE A 416 20.10 -20.14 -10.85
C ILE A 416 19.79 -21.48 -10.17
N VAL A 417 19.28 -22.43 -10.96
CA VAL A 417 18.98 -23.80 -10.55
C VAL A 417 19.81 -24.76 -11.41
N SER A 418 20.20 -25.89 -10.84
CA SER A 418 20.81 -27.02 -11.55
C SER A 418 19.92 -28.24 -11.46
N SER A 419 19.85 -29.03 -12.54
CA SER A 419 19.17 -30.32 -12.57
C SER A 419 20.17 -31.47 -12.57
N THR A 420 19.93 -32.48 -11.75
CA THR A 420 20.70 -33.72 -11.69
C THR A 420 19.77 -34.88 -11.98
N VAL A 421 20.19 -35.80 -12.86
CA VAL A 421 19.45 -37.05 -13.11
C VAL A 421 19.97 -38.12 -12.15
N LEU A 422 19.10 -38.65 -11.32
CA LEU A 422 19.41 -39.74 -10.40
C LEU A 422 19.45 -41.10 -11.14
N PRO A 423 20.07 -42.15 -10.56
CA PRO A 423 20.16 -43.47 -11.18
C PRO A 423 18.81 -44.13 -11.51
N ASN A 424 17.73 -43.71 -10.85
CA ASN A 424 16.36 -44.15 -11.09
C ASN A 424 15.64 -43.28 -12.14
N GLU A 425 16.39 -42.53 -12.97
CA GLU A 425 15.89 -41.61 -13.99
C GLU A 425 15.05 -40.42 -13.47
N THR A 426 14.97 -40.25 -12.14
CA THR A 426 14.30 -39.09 -11.54
C THR A 426 15.16 -37.85 -11.65
N ILE A 427 14.59 -36.74 -12.12
CA ILE A 427 15.28 -35.44 -12.17
C ILE A 427 15.07 -34.74 -10.83
N THR A 428 16.17 -34.35 -10.19
CA THR A 428 16.17 -33.51 -9.00
C THR A 428 16.74 -32.13 -9.30
N TYR A 429 16.13 -31.11 -8.73
CA TYR A 429 16.53 -29.71 -8.86
C TYR A 429 17.18 -29.23 -7.57
N GLU A 430 18.34 -28.59 -7.71
CA GLU A 430 19.09 -28.01 -6.61
C GLU A 430 19.46 -26.56 -6.92
N ILE A 431 19.59 -25.74 -5.88
CA ILE A 431 19.98 -24.35 -6.05
C ILE A 431 21.46 -24.25 -6.42
N ALA A 432 21.77 -23.54 -7.51
CA ALA A 432 23.14 -23.28 -7.92
C ALA A 432 23.78 -22.19 -7.03
N ARG A 433 25.11 -22.04 -7.11
CA ARG A 433 25.83 -21.01 -6.33
C ARG A 433 25.32 -19.60 -6.58
N LEU A 434 25.05 -19.25 -7.84
CA LEU A 434 24.49 -17.95 -8.20
C LEU A 434 23.09 -17.79 -7.61
N GLY A 435 22.22 -18.80 -7.77
CA GLY A 435 20.88 -18.76 -7.19
C GLY A 435 20.86 -18.62 -5.68
N LYS A 436 21.80 -19.26 -4.96
CA LYS A 436 21.94 -19.08 -3.51
C LYS A 436 22.32 -17.63 -3.17
N ALA A 437 23.29 -17.06 -3.89
CA ALA A 437 23.66 -15.66 -3.72
C ALA A 437 22.50 -14.70 -4.05
N THR A 438 21.69 -15.02 -5.06
CA THR A 438 20.48 -14.27 -5.42
C THR A 438 19.44 -14.29 -4.29
N CYS A 439 19.21 -15.46 -3.66
CA CYS A 439 18.31 -15.58 -2.50
C CYS A 439 18.82 -14.75 -1.31
N ASP A 440 20.08 -14.98 -0.93
CA ASP A 440 20.68 -14.37 0.26
C ASP A 440 20.79 -12.84 0.10
N GLY A 441 21.07 -12.37 -1.12
CA GLY A 441 21.16 -10.96 -1.48
C GLY A 441 19.82 -10.28 -1.76
N SER A 442 18.70 -11.01 -1.79
CA SER A 442 17.39 -10.48 -2.22
C SER A 442 17.43 -9.79 -3.60
N ILE A 443 18.26 -10.30 -4.51
CA ILE A 443 18.45 -9.75 -5.86
C ILE A 443 17.38 -10.30 -6.80
N GLU A 444 16.89 -9.49 -7.73
CA GLU A 444 15.98 -9.97 -8.77
C GLU A 444 16.69 -10.98 -9.70
N ILE A 445 16.02 -12.09 -9.98
CA ILE A 445 16.57 -13.20 -10.77
C ILE A 445 17.06 -12.73 -12.15
N ASP A 446 16.31 -11.83 -12.79
CA ASP A 446 16.62 -11.34 -14.13
C ASP A 446 17.87 -10.41 -14.14
N LEU A 447 18.23 -9.83 -12.98
CA LEU A 447 19.42 -8.99 -12.80
C LEU A 447 20.65 -9.78 -12.33
N ALA A 448 20.45 -10.94 -11.72
CA ALA A 448 21.51 -11.70 -11.05
C ALA A 448 22.70 -12.03 -11.96
N GLU A 449 22.43 -12.51 -13.17
CA GLU A 449 23.47 -12.88 -14.14
C GLU A 449 24.26 -11.65 -14.63
N LYS A 450 23.56 -10.54 -14.90
CA LYS A 450 24.17 -9.28 -15.32
C LYS A 450 25.05 -8.72 -14.20
N LEU A 451 24.52 -8.66 -12.98
CA LEU A 451 25.26 -8.19 -11.81
C LEU A 451 26.51 -9.04 -11.57
N TYR A 452 26.39 -10.38 -11.68
CA TYR A 452 27.53 -11.27 -11.55
C TYR A 452 28.62 -11.00 -12.60
N LYS A 453 28.23 -10.84 -13.88
CA LYS A 453 29.17 -10.49 -14.97
C LYS A 453 29.82 -9.12 -14.75
N ASP A 454 29.05 -8.13 -14.32
CA ASP A 454 29.56 -6.77 -14.07
C ASP A 454 30.51 -6.75 -12.87
N LEU A 455 30.20 -7.48 -11.80
CA LEU A 455 31.11 -7.68 -10.67
C LEU A 455 32.38 -8.40 -11.11
N GLN A 456 32.31 -9.47 -11.91
CA GLN A 456 33.50 -10.16 -12.42
C GLN A 456 34.39 -9.25 -13.29
N LYS A 457 33.79 -8.45 -14.17
CA LYS A 457 34.50 -7.47 -15.00
C LYS A 457 35.17 -6.40 -14.12
N LYS A 458 34.45 -5.86 -13.14
CA LYS A 458 34.97 -4.84 -12.23
C LYS A 458 36.00 -5.40 -11.25
N PHE A 459 35.89 -6.64 -10.77
CA PHE A 459 36.91 -7.29 -9.95
C PHE A 459 38.25 -7.40 -10.69
N LYS A 460 38.23 -7.68 -12.00
CA LYS A 460 39.43 -7.62 -12.85
C LYS A 460 39.99 -6.20 -13.01
N MET A 461 39.17 -5.17 -12.80
CA MET A 461 39.56 -3.75 -12.83
C MET A 461 39.96 -3.20 -11.44
N PHE A 462 39.46 -3.81 -10.36
CA PHE A 462 39.64 -3.39 -8.96
C PHE A 462 41.04 -3.69 -8.41
N GLU A 463 41.84 -4.51 -9.09
CA GLU A 463 43.29 -4.56 -8.80
C GLU A 463 43.99 -3.21 -9.03
N PHE A 464 43.32 -2.19 -9.60
CA PHE A 464 43.91 -0.90 -9.88
C PHE A 464 43.39 0.31 -9.08
N ILE A 465 42.19 0.30 -8.47
CA ILE A 465 41.65 1.50 -7.80
C ILE A 465 40.81 1.17 -6.56
N LYS A 466 41.20 1.70 -5.38
CA LYS A 466 40.42 1.70 -4.14
C LYS A 466 39.31 2.76 -4.20
N SER A 467 38.02 2.37 -4.29
CA SER A 467 36.93 3.16 -3.68
C SER A 467 35.65 2.32 -3.46
N ILE A 468 35.04 2.50 -2.27
CA ILE A 468 33.84 1.80 -1.78
C ILE A 468 32.53 2.38 -2.35
N THR A 469 32.59 3.59 -2.91
CA THR A 469 31.42 4.36 -3.39
C THR A 469 30.72 3.74 -4.61
N PHE A 470 31.42 2.91 -5.40
CA PHE A 470 30.87 2.36 -6.65
C PHE A 470 29.91 1.17 -6.47
N ILE A 471 29.92 0.50 -5.31
CA ILE A 471 29.04 -0.65 -5.06
C ILE A 471 27.60 -0.19 -4.83
N ILE A 472 27.41 0.98 -4.21
CA ILE A 472 26.08 1.53 -3.90
C ILE A 472 25.34 2.03 -5.17
N TYR A 473 26.07 2.41 -6.22
CA TYR A 473 25.45 2.92 -7.46
C TYR A 473 24.77 1.83 -8.32
N PHE A 474 24.92 0.55 -7.99
CA PHE A 474 24.27 -0.55 -8.71
C PHE A 474 22.81 -0.79 -8.29
N ASP A 475 22.35 -0.24 -7.16
CA ASP A 475 20.94 -0.32 -6.72
C ASP A 475 20.04 0.76 -7.36
N THR A 476 20.62 1.72 -8.12
CA THR A 476 19.90 2.89 -8.66
C THR A 476 19.93 3.03 -10.19
N LEU A 477 20.22 1.95 -10.93
CA LEU A 477 20.09 1.85 -12.39
C LEU A 477 19.26 0.62 -12.75
#